data_AF-A0A7C6U3R5-F1
#
_entry.id   AF-A0A7C6U3R5-F1
#
_cell.length_a   1.000
_cell.length_b   1.000
_cell.length_c   1.000
_cell.angle_alpha   90.00
_cell.angle_beta   90.00
_cell.angle_gamma   90.00
#
_symmetry.space_group_name_H-M   'P 1'
#
loop_
_entity.id
_entity.type
_entity.pdbx_description
1 polymer ?
#
loop_
_entity_poly.entity_id
_entity_poly.type
_entity_poly.pdbx_seq_one_letter_code
_entity_poly.pdbx_strand_id
1 'polypeptide(L)'
;MYNRMKKYIILFFAILIPLLIAFLIGSYGYNSDKFGQGTWKNEYREEYLTFSKEATTEEQIEKHLEYGLNTQYYLYKEDPVYSKTVTSNGNKLFHLDVYRAIYKASVKEEDSEETIEVDRVQYLFIIYDVQYQNIRDSFDSDEGLTKEINDANVPNITISLKEILEDQDDEEVEAKTKVVNMSEISRIFDKGADFDTSRGEILDENDTTTNRRLAVVLGTARMDDLTWASNTEVEITANVPEVTDDEGNSVSTVLTTFELEMDPEVGDLSNYQSSYQQDLDRIGYFGWLFKNYLWWICLIALLATGLITLSFYGVYLAEENENKTRKARKKIRR
;
A
#
# COMPACT_ATOMS: atom_id res chain seq x y z
N MET A 1 43.29 -7.03 42.90
CA MET A 1 42.21 -7.50 42.00
C MET A 1 40.86 -6.88 42.38
N TYR A 2 40.42 -7.00 43.65
CA TYR A 2 39.15 -6.46 44.16
C TYR A 2 38.88 -4.96 43.86
N ASN A 3 39.85 -4.06 44.08
CA ASN A 3 39.65 -2.62 43.82
C ASN A 3 39.51 -2.27 42.32
N ARG A 4 40.17 -3.02 41.42
CA ARG A 4 39.99 -2.82 39.98
C ARG A 4 38.61 -3.28 39.53
N MET A 5 38.18 -4.45 40.03
CA MET A 5 36.83 -4.99 39.78
C MET A 5 35.74 -4.03 40.27
N LYS A 6 35.86 -3.50 41.49
CA LYS A 6 34.91 -2.50 42.03
C LYS A 6 34.83 -1.24 41.16
N LYS A 7 35.98 -0.73 40.67
CA LYS A 7 36.03 0.42 39.77
C LYS A 7 35.34 0.13 38.43
N TYR A 8 35.56 -1.04 37.84
CA TYR A 8 34.88 -1.44 36.60
C TYR A 8 33.37 -1.62 36.79
N ILE A 9 32.92 -2.17 37.93
CA ILE A 9 31.50 -2.30 38.26
C ILE A 9 30.84 -0.91 38.38
N ILE A 10 31.47 0.04 39.06
CA ILE A 10 30.91 1.40 39.21
C ILE A 10 30.89 2.12 37.86
N LEU A 11 31.95 1.98 37.05
CA LEU A 11 31.98 2.53 35.69
C LEU A 11 30.89 1.90 34.80
N PHE A 12 30.67 0.59 34.91
CA PHE A 12 29.61 -0.11 34.22
C PHE A 12 28.24 0.47 34.57
N PHE A 13 27.93 0.70 35.85
CA PHE A 13 26.68 1.35 36.25
C PHE A 13 26.59 2.82 35.80
N ALA A 14 27.70 3.56 35.81
CA ALA A 14 27.73 4.94 35.31
C ALA A 14 27.40 5.05 33.81
N ILE A 15 27.62 3.99 33.03
CA ILE A 15 27.27 3.93 31.60
C ILE A 15 25.89 3.28 31.40
N LEU A 16 25.59 2.20 32.13
CA LEU A 16 24.35 1.44 31.96
C LEU A 16 23.12 2.22 32.42
N ILE A 17 23.19 2.95 33.54
CA ILE A 17 22.04 3.67 34.09
C ILE A 17 21.52 4.73 33.10
N PRO A 18 22.36 5.59 32.49
CA PRO A 18 21.91 6.52 31.46
C PRO A 18 21.28 5.85 30.24
N LEU A 19 21.88 4.75 29.75
CA LEU A 19 21.35 3.99 28.62
C LEU A 19 19.96 3.39 28.95
N LEU A 20 19.81 2.83 30.15
CA LEU A 20 18.57 2.21 30.60
C LEU A 20 17.47 3.26 30.80
N ILE A 21 17.80 4.43 31.37
CA ILE A 21 16.85 5.53 31.51
C ILE A 21 16.43 6.07 30.12
N ALA A 22 17.38 6.25 29.20
CA ALA A 22 17.06 6.68 27.84
C ALA A 22 16.15 5.67 27.13
N PHE A 23 16.43 4.36 27.27
CA PHE A 23 15.59 3.29 26.75
C PHE A 23 14.18 3.31 27.36
N LEU A 24 14.06 3.41 28.69
CA LEU A 24 12.75 3.43 29.36
C LEU A 24 11.93 4.67 28.97
N ILE A 25 12.56 5.83 28.84
CA ILE A 25 11.89 7.05 28.38
C ILE A 25 11.43 6.92 26.93
N GLY A 26 12.27 6.38 26.04
CA GLY A 26 11.89 6.10 24.66
C GLY A 26 10.73 5.10 24.56
N SER A 27 10.80 4.02 25.32
CA SER A 27 9.75 2.99 25.38
C SER A 27 8.44 3.54 25.95
N TYR A 28 8.50 4.33 27.03
CA TYR A 28 7.33 4.99 27.59
C TYR A 28 6.75 6.01 26.60
N GLY A 29 7.61 6.78 25.92
CA GLY A 29 7.21 7.71 24.87
C GLY A 29 6.40 6.99 23.79
N TYR A 30 6.98 5.95 23.19
CA TYR A 30 6.33 5.15 22.15
C TYR A 30 4.97 4.57 22.58
N ASN A 31 4.89 4.01 23.79
CA ASN A 31 3.67 3.36 24.29
C ASN A 31 2.68 4.33 24.96
N SER A 32 3.00 5.63 25.05
CA SER A 32 2.10 6.61 25.67
C SER A 32 0.85 6.83 24.82
N ASP A 33 -0.28 7.19 25.43
CA ASP A 33 -1.49 7.57 24.67
C ASP A 33 -1.24 8.73 23.70
N LYS A 34 -0.23 9.56 24.00
CA LYS A 34 0.13 10.66 23.13
C LYS A 34 0.81 10.19 21.86
N PHE A 35 1.76 9.26 21.88
CA PHE A 35 2.51 8.86 20.67
C PHE A 35 2.16 7.46 20.15
N GLY A 36 1.55 6.61 20.97
CA GLY A 36 1.13 5.25 20.60
C GLY A 36 -0.33 5.15 20.14
N GLN A 37 -1.15 6.20 20.32
CA GLN A 37 -2.58 6.17 19.97
C GLN A 37 -3.00 7.28 19.01
N GLY A 38 -3.98 6.91 18.17
CA GLY A 38 -4.90 7.78 17.42
C GLY A 38 -4.28 8.85 16.54
N THR A 39 -3.97 10.01 17.13
CA THR A 39 -3.67 11.25 16.40
C THR A 39 -2.38 11.18 15.60
N TRP A 40 -1.30 10.66 16.17
CA TRP A 40 0.00 10.58 15.49
C TRP A 40 0.06 9.42 14.51
N LYS A 41 -0.68 8.34 14.76
CA LYS A 41 -0.91 7.28 13.77
C LYS A 41 -1.66 7.83 12.56
N ASN A 42 -2.66 8.69 12.77
CA ASN A 42 -3.34 9.39 11.68
C ASN A 42 -2.42 10.37 10.94
N GLU A 43 -1.57 11.11 11.65
CA GLU A 43 -0.57 12.02 11.04
C GLU A 43 0.45 11.23 10.20
N TYR A 44 0.98 10.12 10.71
CA TYR A 44 1.85 9.24 9.94
C TYR A 44 1.13 8.65 8.73
N ARG A 45 -0.12 8.21 8.87
CA ARG A 45 -0.93 7.73 7.74
C ARG A 45 -1.09 8.82 6.69
N GLU A 46 -1.40 10.04 7.10
CA GLU A 46 -1.54 11.18 6.20
C GLU A 46 -0.22 11.50 5.51
N GLU A 47 0.90 11.56 6.22
CA GLU A 47 2.23 11.76 5.63
C GLU A 47 2.62 10.62 4.69
N TYR A 48 2.36 9.37 5.09
CA TYR A 48 2.64 8.19 4.29
C TYR A 48 1.83 8.20 2.99
N LEU A 49 0.55 8.53 3.05
CA LEU A 49 -0.31 8.61 1.86
C LEU A 49 -0.27 9.98 1.18
N THR A 50 0.58 10.90 1.65
CA THR A 50 0.85 12.16 0.96
C THR A 50 1.99 11.93 -0.03
N PHE A 51 1.69 12.16 -1.28
CA PHE A 51 2.65 12.01 -2.37
C PHE A 51 3.31 13.34 -2.71
N SER A 52 4.58 13.29 -3.11
CA SER A 52 5.25 14.46 -3.64
C SER A 52 4.60 14.86 -4.98
N LYS A 53 4.76 16.12 -5.39
CA LYS A 53 4.31 16.55 -6.72
C LYS A 53 5.01 15.81 -7.86
N GLU A 54 6.17 15.23 -7.60
CA GLU A 54 7.01 14.52 -8.57
C GLU A 54 6.70 13.01 -8.62
N ALA A 55 6.00 12.45 -7.62
CA ALA A 55 5.75 11.02 -7.53
C ALA A 55 5.00 10.48 -8.76
N THR A 56 5.44 9.37 -9.34
CA THR A 56 4.77 8.77 -10.51
C THR A 56 3.42 8.14 -10.14
N THR A 57 2.61 7.75 -11.12
CA THR A 57 1.33 7.06 -10.82
C THR A 57 1.60 5.65 -10.28
N GLU A 58 2.62 4.99 -10.82
CA GLU A 58 3.12 3.69 -10.38
C GLU A 58 3.59 3.72 -8.93
N GLU A 59 4.42 4.70 -8.55
CA GLU A 59 4.86 4.88 -7.15
C GLU A 59 3.68 5.10 -6.20
N GLN A 60 2.64 5.79 -6.65
CA GLN A 60 1.43 5.99 -5.85
C GLN A 60 0.62 4.69 -5.68
N ILE A 61 0.50 3.91 -6.75
CA ILE A 61 -0.16 2.59 -6.75
C ILE A 61 0.60 1.64 -5.83
N GLU A 62 1.91 1.50 -6.00
CA GLU A 62 2.76 0.62 -5.18
C GLU A 62 2.61 0.94 -3.69
N LYS A 63 2.74 2.21 -3.32
CA LYS A 63 2.62 2.64 -1.92
C LYS A 63 1.21 2.42 -1.35
N HIS A 64 0.18 2.57 -2.18
CA HIS A 64 -1.20 2.30 -1.78
C HIS A 64 -1.46 0.80 -1.57
N LEU A 65 -0.92 -0.03 -2.45
CA LEU A 65 -0.96 -1.48 -2.37
C LEU A 65 -0.21 -1.99 -1.13
N GLU A 66 0.96 -1.43 -0.84
CA GLU A 66 1.77 -1.72 0.35
C GLU A 66 1.03 -1.37 1.66
N TYR A 67 0.36 -0.20 1.70
CA TYR A 67 -0.49 0.21 2.82
C TYR A 67 -1.67 -0.75 3.05
N GLY A 68 -2.09 -1.48 2.02
CA GLY A 68 -3.23 -2.38 2.04
C GLY A 68 -4.52 -1.68 1.60
N LEU A 69 -5.23 -2.35 0.68
CA LEU A 69 -6.51 -1.91 0.12
C LEU A 69 -7.61 -1.80 1.19
N ASN A 70 -7.65 -2.77 2.10
CA ASN A 70 -8.37 -2.74 3.38
C ASN A 70 -7.77 -3.80 4.33
N THR A 71 -8.30 -3.92 5.55
CA THR A 71 -7.81 -4.86 6.58
C THR A 71 -7.99 -6.34 6.22
N GLN A 72 -8.80 -6.65 5.22
CA GLN A 72 -9.16 -8.00 4.79
C GLN A 72 -8.37 -8.47 3.57
N TYR A 73 -7.66 -7.57 2.87
CA TYR A 73 -6.87 -7.90 1.67
C TYR A 73 -5.39 -8.15 1.98
N TYR A 74 -4.86 -9.18 1.33
CA TYR A 74 -3.46 -9.58 1.35
C TYR A 74 -2.95 -9.72 -0.07
N LEU A 75 -1.98 -8.92 -0.49
CA LEU A 75 -1.35 -9.13 -1.80
C LEU A 75 -0.58 -10.44 -1.80
N TYR A 76 -0.73 -11.19 -2.88
CA TYR A 76 -0.11 -12.51 -3.01
C TYR A 76 1.37 -12.37 -3.42
N LYS A 77 1.71 -11.39 -4.27
CA LYS A 77 3.06 -11.03 -4.74
C LYS A 77 3.18 -9.51 -4.86
N GLU A 78 4.39 -8.97 -4.69
CA GLU A 78 4.72 -7.56 -4.97
C GLU A 78 4.53 -7.22 -6.45
N ASP A 79 4.92 -8.11 -7.37
CA ASP A 79 4.75 -7.91 -8.80
C ASP A 79 3.35 -8.33 -9.29
N PRO A 80 2.77 -7.63 -10.28
CA PRO A 80 1.52 -8.02 -10.90
C PRO A 80 1.64 -9.37 -11.61
N VAL A 81 0.56 -10.15 -11.61
CA VAL A 81 0.47 -11.41 -12.38
C VAL A 81 0.32 -11.16 -13.89
N TYR A 82 -0.11 -9.96 -14.26
CA TYR A 82 -0.18 -9.50 -15.64
C TYR A 82 0.04 -7.99 -15.69
N SER A 83 0.90 -7.53 -16.60
CA SER A 83 1.19 -6.11 -16.81
C SER A 83 1.32 -5.84 -18.31
N LYS A 84 0.54 -4.91 -18.85
CA LYS A 84 0.55 -4.60 -20.27
C LYS A 84 0.09 -3.17 -20.56
N THR A 85 0.85 -2.49 -21.41
CA THR A 85 0.37 -1.28 -22.09
C THR A 85 -0.55 -1.69 -23.25
N VAL A 86 -1.82 -1.30 -23.14
CA VAL A 86 -2.83 -1.54 -24.17
C VAL A 86 -2.74 -0.44 -25.22
N THR A 87 -2.71 -0.84 -26.49
CA THR A 87 -2.57 0.06 -27.63
C THR A 87 -3.61 -0.26 -28.70
N SER A 88 -4.14 0.78 -29.37
CA SER A 88 -4.95 0.66 -30.58
C SER A 88 -4.30 1.46 -31.71
N ASN A 89 -4.15 0.86 -32.89
CA ASN A 89 -3.52 1.49 -34.05
C ASN A 89 -2.13 2.12 -33.78
N GLY A 90 -1.37 1.56 -32.83
CA GLY A 90 -0.05 2.07 -32.42
C GLY A 90 -0.08 3.17 -31.36
N ASN A 91 -1.26 3.68 -30.99
CA ASN A 91 -1.44 4.67 -29.93
C ASN A 91 -1.74 3.99 -28.60
N LYS A 92 -1.16 4.50 -27.49
CA LYS A 92 -1.44 4.02 -26.13
C LYS A 92 -2.88 4.36 -25.76
N LEU A 93 -3.62 3.38 -25.24
CA LEU A 93 -4.93 3.59 -24.62
C LEU A 93 -4.80 3.72 -23.11
N PHE A 94 -4.13 2.77 -22.46
CA PHE A 94 -3.92 2.76 -21.01
C PHE A 94 -2.85 1.72 -20.65
N HIS A 95 -2.41 1.71 -19.39
CA HIS A 95 -1.67 0.63 -18.78
C HIS A 95 -2.60 -0.19 -17.89
N LEU A 96 -2.44 -1.52 -17.92
CA LEU A 96 -3.20 -2.46 -17.11
C LEU A 96 -2.24 -3.32 -16.30
N ASP A 97 -2.42 -3.29 -14.98
CA ASP A 97 -1.82 -4.24 -14.05
C ASP A 97 -2.91 -5.09 -13.40
N VAL A 98 -2.68 -6.39 -13.30
CA VAL A 98 -3.53 -7.33 -12.58
C VAL A 98 -2.75 -7.92 -11.42
N TYR A 99 -3.22 -7.71 -10.21
CA TYR A 99 -2.65 -8.31 -9.00
C TYR A 99 -3.54 -9.43 -8.49
N ARG A 100 -2.92 -10.44 -7.88
CA ARG A 100 -3.63 -11.45 -7.12
C ARG A 100 -3.61 -11.06 -5.65
N ALA A 101 -4.76 -11.06 -5.01
CA ALA A 101 -4.92 -10.84 -3.58
C ALA A 101 -5.75 -11.93 -2.92
N ILE A 102 -5.67 -12.01 -1.61
CA ILE A 102 -6.51 -12.85 -0.77
C ILE A 102 -7.37 -11.95 0.10
N TYR A 103 -8.65 -12.25 0.11
CA TYR A 103 -9.65 -11.64 0.94
C TYR A 103 -10.01 -12.60 2.07
N LYS A 104 -9.75 -12.19 3.32
CA LYS A 104 -10.19 -12.93 4.50
C LYS A 104 -11.65 -12.61 4.80
N ALA A 105 -12.52 -13.57 4.51
CA ALA A 105 -13.95 -13.45 4.78
C ALA A 105 -14.34 -14.24 6.03
N SER A 106 -15.18 -13.66 6.87
CA SER A 106 -15.85 -14.41 7.94
C SER A 106 -17.17 -14.95 7.39
N VAL A 107 -17.28 -16.27 7.25
CA VAL A 107 -18.46 -16.96 6.74
C VAL A 107 -19.16 -17.65 7.90
N LYS A 108 -20.48 -17.53 7.99
CA LYS A 108 -21.27 -18.27 8.97
C LYS A 108 -21.36 -19.73 8.50
N GLU A 109 -20.96 -20.66 9.36
CA GLU A 109 -21.04 -22.08 9.05
C GLU A 109 -22.52 -22.50 8.96
N GLU A 110 -22.89 -23.34 7.98
CA GLU A 110 -24.30 -23.63 7.62
C GLU A 110 -25.13 -24.15 8.81
N ASP A 111 -24.49 -24.82 9.78
CA ASP A 111 -25.14 -25.45 10.93
C ASP A 111 -24.69 -24.88 12.31
N SER A 112 -24.00 -23.73 12.33
CA SER A 112 -23.47 -23.13 13.56
C SER A 112 -23.71 -21.62 13.63
N GLU A 113 -23.79 -21.07 14.84
CA GLU A 113 -23.69 -19.62 15.04
C GLU A 113 -22.25 -19.11 14.94
N GLU A 114 -21.28 -20.01 14.83
CA GLU A 114 -19.88 -19.68 14.68
C GLU A 114 -19.56 -19.17 13.26
N THR A 115 -18.65 -18.21 13.22
CA THR A 115 -18.10 -17.65 11.99
C THR A 115 -16.71 -18.23 11.80
N ILE A 116 -16.47 -18.84 10.64
CA ILE A 116 -15.16 -19.33 10.24
C ILE A 116 -14.49 -18.31 9.33
N GLU A 117 -13.19 -18.10 9.50
CA GLU A 117 -12.40 -17.31 8.54
C GLU A 117 -12.06 -18.20 7.34
N VAL A 118 -12.41 -17.74 6.15
CA VAL A 118 -12.12 -18.39 4.87
C VAL A 118 -11.30 -17.42 4.02
N ASP A 119 -10.16 -17.89 3.57
CA ASP A 119 -9.31 -17.17 2.61
C ASP A 119 -9.92 -17.32 1.21
N ARG A 120 -10.17 -16.20 0.54
CA ARG A 120 -10.75 -16.16 -0.82
C ARG A 120 -9.82 -15.46 -1.78
N VAL A 121 -9.46 -16.11 -2.89
CA VAL A 121 -8.64 -15.48 -3.93
C VAL A 121 -9.47 -14.42 -4.67
N GLN A 122 -8.88 -13.25 -4.86
CA GLN A 122 -9.45 -12.16 -5.66
C GLN A 122 -8.41 -11.58 -6.61
N TYR A 123 -8.87 -11.14 -7.77
CA TYR A 123 -8.05 -10.44 -8.74
C TYR A 123 -8.35 -8.94 -8.69
N LEU A 124 -7.30 -8.15 -8.69
CA LEU A 124 -7.30 -6.70 -8.61
C LEU A 124 -6.85 -6.16 -9.95
N PHE A 125 -7.77 -5.55 -10.68
CA PHE A 125 -7.47 -4.90 -11.96
C PHE A 125 -7.22 -3.43 -11.71
N ILE A 126 -6.07 -2.93 -12.15
CA ILE A 126 -5.64 -1.55 -11.98
C ILE A 126 -5.37 -0.97 -13.36
N ILE A 127 -6.20 0.00 -13.77
CA ILE A 127 -6.06 0.72 -15.03
C ILE A 127 -5.59 2.16 -14.74
N TYR A 128 -4.51 2.57 -15.39
CA TYR A 128 -3.89 3.89 -15.24
C TYR A 128 -3.21 4.39 -16.52
N ASP A 129 -2.71 5.63 -16.51
CA ASP A 129 -2.20 6.36 -17.67
C ASP A 129 -3.20 6.39 -18.84
N VAL A 130 -4.47 6.67 -18.53
CA VAL A 130 -5.57 6.52 -19.48
C VAL A 130 -5.59 7.66 -20.50
N GLN A 131 -5.49 7.31 -21.79
CA GLN A 131 -5.61 8.22 -22.92
C GLN A 131 -7.04 8.19 -23.47
N TYR A 132 -7.93 8.96 -22.86
CA TYR A 132 -9.34 9.02 -23.21
C TYR A 132 -9.58 9.49 -24.63
N GLN A 133 -8.75 10.37 -25.18
CA GLN A 133 -8.91 10.77 -26.57
C GLN A 133 -8.66 9.59 -27.51
N ASN A 134 -7.58 8.82 -27.28
CA ASN A 134 -7.29 7.64 -28.08
C ASN A 134 -8.36 6.55 -27.92
N ILE A 135 -9.01 6.46 -26.74
CA ILE A 135 -10.15 5.57 -26.52
C ILE A 135 -11.37 6.04 -27.32
N ARG A 136 -11.67 7.34 -27.34
CA ARG A 136 -12.76 7.92 -28.15
C ARG A 136 -12.54 7.66 -29.65
N ASP A 137 -11.29 7.77 -30.10
CA ASP A 137 -10.91 7.49 -31.49
C ASP A 137 -10.98 5.99 -31.85
N SER A 138 -11.14 5.10 -30.85
CA SER A 138 -11.28 3.65 -31.07
C SER A 138 -12.72 3.18 -31.31
N PHE A 139 -13.70 4.08 -31.19
CA PHE A 139 -15.09 3.77 -31.52
C PHE A 139 -15.28 3.78 -33.04
N ASP A 140 -15.66 2.63 -33.61
CA ASP A 140 -16.05 2.54 -35.03
C ASP A 140 -17.40 3.25 -35.23
N SER A 141 -17.33 4.52 -35.59
CA SER A 141 -18.46 5.44 -35.58
C SER A 141 -18.42 6.38 -36.78
N ASP A 142 -19.58 6.82 -37.24
CA ASP A 142 -19.67 7.82 -38.31
C ASP A 142 -19.33 9.23 -37.80
N GLU A 143 -19.20 10.22 -38.70
CA GLU A 143 -18.83 11.59 -38.31
C GLU A 143 -19.81 12.23 -37.31
N GLY A 144 -21.10 11.83 -37.36
CA GLY A 144 -22.13 12.32 -36.45
C GLY A 144 -21.94 11.75 -35.05
N LEU A 145 -21.85 10.43 -34.93
CA LEU A 145 -21.68 9.72 -33.67
C LEU A 145 -20.31 10.01 -33.04
N THR A 146 -19.25 10.15 -33.85
CA THR A 146 -17.93 10.59 -33.39
C THR A 146 -18.00 11.94 -32.68
N LYS A 147 -18.82 12.86 -33.18
CA LYS A 147 -19.00 14.17 -32.56
C LYS A 147 -19.75 14.05 -31.23
N GLU A 148 -20.81 13.26 -31.18
CA GLU A 148 -21.57 13.03 -29.95
C GLU A 148 -20.70 12.37 -28.86
N ILE A 149 -19.85 11.41 -29.21
CA ILE A 149 -18.88 10.77 -28.30
C ILE A 149 -17.86 11.78 -27.76
N ASN A 150 -17.37 12.68 -28.61
CA ASN A 150 -16.39 13.69 -28.20
C ASN A 150 -17.00 14.79 -27.31
N ASP A 151 -18.28 15.13 -27.55
CA ASP A 151 -19.03 16.10 -26.75
C ASP A 151 -19.54 15.52 -25.42
N ALA A 152 -19.63 14.18 -25.29
CA ALA A 152 -20.02 13.47 -24.08
C ALA A 152 -18.92 13.46 -23.01
N ASN A 153 -19.25 12.96 -21.82
CA ASN A 153 -18.27 12.74 -20.75
C ASN A 153 -17.26 11.61 -21.09
N VAL A 154 -16.27 11.37 -20.25
CA VAL A 154 -15.30 10.28 -20.46
C VAL A 154 -15.99 8.91 -20.52
N PRO A 155 -15.54 8.01 -21.41
CA PRO A 155 -16.01 6.63 -21.43
C PRO A 155 -15.81 5.93 -20.07
N ASN A 156 -16.82 5.19 -19.65
CA ASN A 156 -16.71 4.24 -18.54
C ASN A 156 -15.97 2.99 -19.02
N ILE A 157 -15.09 2.45 -18.19
CA ILE A 157 -14.35 1.22 -18.49
C ILE A 157 -14.95 0.08 -17.68
N THR A 158 -15.30 -1.01 -18.34
CA THR A 158 -15.85 -2.23 -17.74
C THR A 158 -14.96 -3.42 -18.07
N ILE A 159 -14.80 -4.35 -17.13
CA ILE A 159 -14.07 -5.60 -17.34
C ILE A 159 -15.06 -6.76 -17.25
N SER A 160 -15.13 -7.58 -18.29
CA SER A 160 -15.90 -8.81 -18.34
C SER A 160 -14.94 -10.01 -18.29
N LEU A 161 -15.27 -10.98 -17.46
CA LEU A 161 -14.49 -12.20 -17.28
C LEU A 161 -15.34 -13.37 -17.72
N LYS A 162 -14.86 -14.12 -18.70
CA LYS A 162 -15.59 -15.25 -19.30
C LYS A 162 -14.76 -16.52 -19.23
N GLU A 163 -15.39 -17.57 -18.72
CA GLU A 163 -14.77 -18.89 -18.59
C GLU A 163 -14.46 -19.51 -19.96
N ILE A 164 -13.25 -20.06 -20.15
CA ILE A 164 -12.87 -20.80 -21.35
C ILE A 164 -12.97 -22.30 -21.04
N LEU A 165 -13.95 -22.99 -21.62
CA LEU A 165 -14.14 -24.43 -21.40
C LEU A 165 -13.13 -25.24 -22.24
N GLU A 166 -12.35 -26.10 -21.60
CA GLU A 166 -11.31 -26.93 -22.25
C GLU A 166 -11.92 -28.07 -23.10
N ASP A 167 -13.07 -28.62 -22.69
CA ASP A 167 -13.78 -29.70 -23.38
C ASP A 167 -15.13 -29.18 -23.93
N GLN A 168 -15.17 -28.85 -25.23
CA GLN A 168 -16.38 -28.40 -25.92
C GLN A 168 -17.36 -29.54 -26.28
N ASP A 169 -17.07 -30.78 -25.88
CA ASP A 169 -17.85 -31.96 -26.27
C ASP A 169 -19.13 -32.17 -25.43
N ASP A 170 -19.26 -31.47 -24.29
CA ASP A 170 -20.49 -31.46 -23.47
C ASP A 170 -21.32 -30.20 -23.77
N GLU A 171 -22.28 -30.31 -24.69
CA GLU A 171 -23.24 -29.24 -25.09
C GLU A 171 -24.09 -28.67 -23.92
N GLU A 172 -23.99 -29.23 -22.71
CA GLU A 172 -24.77 -28.81 -21.53
C GLU A 172 -24.08 -27.78 -20.62
N VAL A 173 -22.79 -27.46 -20.82
CA VAL A 173 -22.07 -26.51 -19.95
C VAL A 173 -21.99 -25.12 -20.59
N GLU A 174 -22.78 -24.18 -20.08
CA GLU A 174 -22.66 -22.76 -20.47
C GLU A 174 -21.49 -22.08 -19.74
N ALA A 175 -20.63 -21.40 -20.50
CA ALA A 175 -19.53 -20.61 -19.95
C ALA A 175 -20.04 -19.49 -19.05
N LYS A 176 -19.54 -19.43 -17.81
CA LYS A 176 -19.95 -18.39 -16.86
C LYS A 176 -19.29 -17.06 -17.22
N THR A 177 -20.06 -15.98 -17.12
CA THR A 177 -19.56 -14.61 -17.31
C THR A 177 -19.74 -13.80 -16.03
N LYS A 178 -18.70 -13.07 -15.61
CA LYS A 178 -18.72 -12.15 -14.48
C LYS A 178 -18.27 -10.77 -14.91
N VAL A 179 -19.11 -9.77 -14.67
CA VAL A 179 -18.75 -8.36 -14.87
C VAL A 179 -18.13 -7.83 -13.58
N VAL A 180 -16.96 -7.23 -13.70
CA VAL A 180 -16.23 -6.60 -12.59
C VAL A 180 -16.69 -5.16 -12.47
N ASN A 181 -17.22 -4.83 -11.30
CA ASN A 181 -17.53 -3.44 -10.98
C ASN A 181 -16.23 -2.69 -10.69
N MET A 182 -15.99 -1.67 -11.50
CA MET A 182 -14.86 -0.77 -11.34
C MET A 182 -15.19 0.30 -10.28
N SER A 183 -14.21 0.61 -9.44
CA SER A 183 -14.32 1.62 -8.40
C SER A 183 -13.12 2.56 -8.42
N GLU A 184 -13.36 3.82 -8.07
CA GLU A 184 -12.35 4.87 -8.06
C GLU A 184 -11.59 4.92 -6.73
N ILE A 185 -10.25 4.84 -6.76
CA ILE A 185 -9.42 5.16 -5.60
C ILE A 185 -9.21 6.67 -5.49
N SER A 186 -10.00 7.33 -4.64
CA SER A 186 -9.95 8.78 -4.38
C SER A 186 -8.60 9.38 -3.94
N ARG A 187 -7.58 8.56 -3.67
CA ARG A 187 -6.27 8.99 -3.11
C ARG A 187 -5.10 8.89 -4.07
N ILE A 188 -5.25 8.21 -5.21
CA ILE A 188 -4.20 8.11 -6.22
C ILE A 188 -4.61 8.95 -7.42
N PHE A 189 -3.68 9.76 -7.91
CA PHE A 189 -3.90 10.57 -9.09
C PHE A 189 -3.22 9.92 -10.29
N ASP A 190 -4.01 9.68 -11.34
CA ASP A 190 -3.49 9.30 -12.65
C ASP A 190 -2.84 10.54 -13.31
N LYS A 191 -1.51 10.57 -13.29
CA LYS A 191 -0.72 11.66 -13.86
C LYS A 191 -0.51 11.48 -15.36
N GLY A 192 -0.59 10.26 -15.88
CA GLY A 192 -0.48 9.98 -17.30
C GLY A 192 -1.76 10.26 -18.07
N ALA A 193 -2.90 10.46 -17.40
CA ALA A 193 -4.17 10.72 -18.08
C ALA A 193 -4.19 12.03 -18.91
N ASP A 194 -4.89 12.00 -20.04
CA ASP A 194 -5.07 13.14 -20.97
C ASP A 194 -6.36 13.95 -20.73
N PHE A 195 -7.11 13.65 -19.66
CA PHE A 195 -8.38 14.30 -19.35
C PHE A 195 -8.54 14.63 -17.86
N ASP A 196 -9.10 15.79 -17.54
CA ASP A 196 -9.48 16.18 -16.18
C ASP A 196 -11.00 16.02 -15.97
N THR A 197 -11.42 14.96 -15.27
CA THR A 197 -12.86 14.72 -15.02
C THR A 197 -13.49 15.69 -14.03
N SER A 198 -12.69 16.41 -13.23
CA SER A 198 -13.23 17.42 -12.33
C SER A 198 -13.59 18.73 -13.03
N ARG A 199 -12.89 19.03 -14.12
CA ARG A 199 -13.12 20.21 -14.95
C ARG A 199 -13.84 19.88 -16.26
N GLY A 200 -13.87 18.60 -16.65
CA GLY A 200 -14.47 18.12 -17.89
C GLY A 200 -13.70 18.58 -19.12
N GLU A 201 -12.37 18.67 -19.06
CA GLU A 201 -11.53 19.20 -20.15
C GLU A 201 -10.34 18.28 -20.47
N ILE A 202 -9.96 18.26 -21.75
CA ILE A 202 -8.75 17.59 -22.25
C ILE A 202 -7.53 18.40 -21.77
N LEU A 203 -6.52 17.70 -21.29
CA LEU A 203 -5.29 18.29 -20.77
C LEU A 203 -4.22 18.40 -21.85
N ASP A 204 -3.50 19.51 -21.87
CA ASP A 204 -2.30 19.65 -22.70
C ASP A 204 -1.20 18.70 -22.18
N GLU A 205 -0.39 18.14 -23.10
CA GLU A 205 0.71 17.19 -22.81
C GLU A 205 1.69 17.66 -21.72
N ASN A 206 1.75 18.96 -21.43
CA ASN A 206 2.68 19.55 -20.46
C ASN A 206 2.00 20.17 -19.23
N ASP A 207 0.68 20.00 -19.03
CA ASP A 207 0.00 20.56 -17.86
C ASP A 207 0.21 19.70 -16.61
N THR A 208 1.27 20.00 -15.86
CA THR A 208 1.57 19.38 -14.57
C THR A 208 0.94 20.12 -13.37
N THR A 209 0.11 21.14 -13.61
CA THR A 209 -0.32 22.08 -12.55
C THR A 209 -1.62 21.69 -11.86
N THR A 210 -2.40 20.80 -12.46
CA THR A 210 -3.63 20.29 -11.88
C THR A 210 -3.30 19.12 -10.95
N ASN A 211 -3.80 19.17 -9.70
CA ASN A 211 -3.92 17.98 -8.87
C ASN A 211 -5.04 17.14 -9.50
N ARG A 212 -4.66 16.40 -10.56
CA ARG A 212 -5.56 15.73 -11.50
C ARG A 212 -6.44 14.74 -10.77
N ARG A 213 -7.73 15.02 -10.71
CA ARG A 213 -8.74 14.11 -10.16
C ARG A 213 -9.14 13.14 -11.26
N LEU A 214 -8.33 12.11 -11.49
CA LEU A 214 -8.87 10.85 -11.97
C LEU A 214 -8.33 9.75 -11.07
N ALA A 215 -9.28 9.00 -10.55
CA ALA A 215 -9.01 7.87 -9.71
C ALA A 215 -8.47 6.72 -10.54
N VAL A 216 -7.41 6.10 -10.05
CA VAL A 216 -7.02 4.76 -10.47
C VAL A 216 -8.26 3.88 -10.39
N VAL A 217 -8.61 3.29 -11.53
CA VAL A 217 -9.78 2.45 -11.65
C VAL A 217 -9.40 1.08 -11.11
N LEU A 218 -9.91 0.76 -9.92
CA LEU A 218 -9.71 -0.51 -9.26
C LEU A 218 -10.96 -1.38 -9.41
N GLY A 219 -10.81 -2.47 -10.15
CA GLY A 219 -11.78 -3.55 -10.22
C GLY A 219 -11.39 -4.68 -9.30
N THR A 220 -12.36 -5.27 -8.59
CA THR A 220 -12.14 -6.52 -7.84
C THR A 220 -13.01 -7.63 -8.40
N ALA A 221 -12.39 -8.74 -8.78
CA ALA A 221 -13.10 -9.96 -9.15
C ALA A 221 -12.96 -11.00 -8.04
N ARG A 222 -14.11 -11.39 -7.47
CA ARG A 222 -14.21 -12.47 -6.49
C ARG A 222 -14.27 -13.83 -7.19
N MET A 223 -13.45 -14.79 -6.79
CA MET A 223 -13.43 -16.14 -7.39
C MET A 223 -14.36 -17.12 -6.67
N ASP A 224 -14.81 -16.76 -5.49
CA ASP A 224 -15.54 -17.56 -4.50
C ASP A 224 -16.95 -18.03 -4.92
N ASP A 225 -17.42 -17.62 -6.10
CA ASP A 225 -18.74 -17.99 -6.62
C ASP A 225 -18.69 -18.99 -7.78
N LEU A 226 -17.50 -19.33 -8.30
CA LEU A 226 -17.38 -19.95 -9.60
C LEU A 226 -16.27 -21.02 -9.61
N THR A 227 -16.62 -22.28 -9.85
CA THR A 227 -15.70 -23.25 -10.46
C THR A 227 -15.33 -22.70 -11.83
N TRP A 228 -14.13 -22.14 -11.96
CA TRP A 228 -13.59 -21.64 -13.23
C TRP A 228 -12.66 -22.67 -13.82
N ALA A 229 -12.75 -22.83 -15.14
CA ALA A 229 -11.70 -23.43 -15.94
C ALA A 229 -10.35 -22.74 -15.69
N SER A 230 -9.27 -23.48 -15.95
CA SER A 230 -7.88 -23.06 -15.77
C SER A 230 -7.60 -21.69 -16.41
N ASN A 231 -8.26 -21.40 -17.53
CA ASN A 231 -8.11 -20.19 -18.31
C ASN A 231 -9.41 -19.37 -18.37
N THR A 232 -9.26 -18.04 -18.31
CA THR A 232 -10.36 -17.08 -18.41
C THR A 232 -10.04 -16.03 -19.46
N GLU A 233 -11.01 -15.73 -20.31
CA GLU A 233 -10.98 -14.60 -21.22
C GLU A 233 -11.34 -13.32 -20.45
N VAL A 234 -10.43 -12.35 -20.46
CA VAL A 234 -10.62 -11.01 -19.93
C VAL A 234 -10.89 -10.07 -21.09
N GLU A 235 -12.10 -9.50 -21.12
CA GLU A 235 -12.50 -8.48 -22.09
C GLU A 235 -12.65 -7.13 -21.39
N ILE A 236 -12.00 -6.10 -21.92
CA ILE A 236 -12.08 -4.72 -21.42
C ILE A 236 -12.80 -3.87 -22.45
N THR A 237 -13.90 -3.26 -22.03
CA THR A 237 -14.82 -2.53 -22.91
C THR A 237 -14.97 -1.10 -22.39
N ALA A 238 -14.90 -0.13 -23.30
CA ALA A 238 -15.30 1.25 -23.03
C ALA A 238 -16.75 1.45 -23.43
N ASN A 239 -17.55 2.12 -22.61
CA ASN A 239 -18.90 2.51 -22.94
C ASN A 239 -19.15 4.00 -22.65
N VAL A 240 -19.94 4.65 -23.49
CA VAL A 240 -20.35 6.06 -23.31
C VAL A 240 -21.85 6.05 -23.01
N PRO A 241 -22.28 6.09 -21.73
CA PRO A 241 -23.68 5.89 -21.37
C PRO A 241 -24.64 6.93 -21.98
N GLU A 242 -24.13 8.15 -22.22
CA GLU A 242 -24.90 9.30 -22.70
C GLU A 242 -25.18 9.26 -24.21
N VAL A 243 -24.45 8.42 -24.95
CA VAL A 243 -24.58 8.29 -26.40
C VAL A 243 -25.13 6.91 -26.71
N THR A 244 -26.22 6.86 -27.49
CA THR A 244 -26.89 5.60 -27.84
C THR A 244 -26.78 5.32 -29.32
N ASP A 245 -26.67 4.05 -29.67
CA ASP A 245 -26.80 3.57 -31.05
C ASP A 245 -28.25 3.62 -31.55
N ASP A 246 -28.45 3.23 -32.81
CA ASP A 246 -29.76 3.16 -33.48
C ASP A 246 -30.75 2.21 -32.76
N GLU A 247 -30.27 1.30 -31.92
CA GLU A 247 -31.06 0.35 -31.14
C GLU A 247 -31.38 0.86 -29.73
N GLY A 248 -30.86 2.05 -29.36
CA GLY A 248 -31.05 2.66 -28.05
C GLY A 248 -30.12 2.12 -26.97
N ASN A 249 -29.11 1.32 -27.33
CA ASN A 249 -28.09 0.83 -26.41
C ASN A 249 -26.96 1.84 -26.31
N SER A 250 -26.33 1.95 -25.13
CA SER A 250 -25.14 2.79 -24.98
C SER A 250 -24.02 2.32 -25.90
N VAL A 251 -23.40 3.26 -26.61
CA VAL A 251 -22.31 2.95 -27.52
C VAL A 251 -21.14 2.36 -26.73
N SER A 252 -20.58 1.26 -27.23
CA SER A 252 -19.46 0.55 -26.61
C SER A 252 -18.44 0.07 -27.64
N THR A 253 -17.19 -0.08 -27.21
CA THR A 253 -16.10 -0.64 -28.02
C THR A 253 -15.20 -1.50 -27.15
N VAL A 254 -14.74 -2.62 -27.71
CA VAL A 254 -13.80 -3.53 -27.05
C VAL A 254 -12.39 -2.98 -27.22
N LEU A 255 -11.74 -2.64 -26.11
CA LEU A 255 -10.40 -2.07 -26.10
C LEU A 255 -9.31 -3.15 -26.18
N THR A 256 -9.52 -4.27 -25.47
CA THR A 256 -8.61 -5.41 -25.51
C THR A 256 -9.27 -6.67 -24.99
N THR A 257 -8.80 -7.81 -25.49
CA THR A 257 -9.15 -9.14 -25.01
C THR A 257 -7.86 -9.93 -24.81
N PHE A 258 -7.75 -10.66 -23.70
CA PHE A 258 -6.61 -11.53 -23.41
C PHE A 258 -7.01 -12.67 -22.49
N GLU A 259 -6.22 -13.74 -22.51
CA GLU A 259 -6.42 -14.87 -21.61
C GLU A 259 -5.57 -14.69 -20.35
N LEU A 260 -6.16 -14.97 -19.19
CA LEU A 260 -5.47 -15.02 -17.91
C LEU A 260 -5.72 -16.37 -17.23
N GLU A 261 -4.65 -17.01 -16.78
CA GLU A 261 -4.73 -18.17 -15.91
C GLU A 261 -5.22 -17.70 -14.55
N MET A 262 -6.48 -18.03 -14.24
CA MET A 262 -7.13 -17.57 -13.01
C MET A 262 -7.37 -18.69 -12.00
N ASP A 263 -6.91 -19.91 -12.30
CA ASP A 263 -7.06 -21.08 -11.43
C ASP A 263 -6.61 -20.74 -9.98
N PRO A 264 -7.49 -20.92 -8.99
CA PRO A 264 -7.12 -20.80 -7.60
C PRO A 264 -6.16 -21.89 -7.11
N GLU A 265 -5.72 -22.84 -7.96
CA GLU A 265 -4.81 -23.92 -7.59
C GLU A 265 -3.67 -23.40 -6.71
N VAL A 266 -3.68 -24.01 -5.51
CA VAL A 266 -3.16 -23.52 -4.23
C VAL A 266 -1.92 -22.66 -4.42
N GLY A 267 -2.13 -21.34 -4.50
CA GLY A 267 -1.04 -20.41 -4.38
C GLY A 267 -0.31 -20.76 -3.08
N ASP A 268 0.96 -21.17 -3.19
CA ASP A 268 1.86 -21.41 -2.07
C ASP A 268 1.67 -20.32 -0.99
N LEU A 269 0.93 -20.67 0.06
CA LEU A 269 0.55 -19.80 1.16
C LEU A 269 1.75 -19.53 2.09
N SER A 270 2.90 -20.18 1.84
CA SER A 270 4.11 -19.99 2.65
C SER A 270 4.85 -18.70 2.32
N ASN A 271 4.58 -18.10 1.15
CA ASN A 271 5.28 -16.94 0.61
C ASN A 271 4.39 -15.67 0.53
N TYR A 272 3.48 -15.47 1.47
CA TYR A 272 2.79 -14.18 1.55
C TYR A 272 3.78 -13.06 1.82
N GLN A 273 4.00 -12.21 0.82
CA GLN A 273 4.50 -10.88 1.08
C GLN A 273 3.41 -10.08 1.81
N SER A 274 3.85 -9.39 2.85
CA SER A 274 2.95 -8.70 3.77
C SER A 274 2.45 -7.43 3.11
N SER A 275 1.32 -7.42 2.39
CA SER A 275 0.56 -6.17 2.36
C SER A 275 0.16 -5.87 3.80
N TYR A 276 0.46 -4.68 4.25
CA TYR A 276 0.42 -4.38 5.66
C TYR A 276 -1.00 -4.02 6.09
N GLN A 277 -1.98 -4.95 6.12
CA GLN A 277 -3.35 -4.88 6.70
C GLN A 277 -3.92 -3.50 7.14
N GLN A 278 -3.69 -2.40 6.40
CA GLN A 278 -3.76 -1.04 6.96
C GLN A 278 -3.10 -0.87 8.35
N ASP A 279 -2.06 -1.65 8.64
CA ASP A 279 -1.30 -1.70 9.88
C ASP A 279 -0.08 -0.79 9.79
N LEU A 280 -0.26 0.43 10.29
CA LEU A 280 0.77 1.47 10.35
C LEU A 280 2.06 1.01 11.05
N ASP A 281 1.94 0.11 12.03
CA ASP A 281 3.10 -0.36 12.79
C ASP A 281 4.03 -1.20 11.89
N ARG A 282 3.45 -1.99 10.99
CA ARG A 282 4.23 -2.78 10.01
C ARG A 282 4.79 -1.94 8.86
N ILE A 283 4.10 -0.86 8.50
CA ILE A 283 4.52 0.13 7.48
C ILE A 283 5.69 1.00 7.98
N GLY A 284 6.10 0.89 9.24
CA GLY A 284 7.27 1.58 9.77
C GLY A 284 6.97 2.78 10.66
N TYR A 285 5.76 2.87 11.23
CA TYR A 285 5.38 3.93 12.17
C TYR A 285 6.39 4.13 13.30
N PHE A 286 6.90 3.05 13.89
CA PHE A 286 7.93 3.12 14.94
C PHE A 286 9.18 3.88 14.46
N GLY A 287 9.68 3.56 13.26
CA GLY A 287 10.86 4.20 12.70
C GLY A 287 10.65 5.69 12.47
N TRP A 288 9.49 6.06 11.91
CA TRP A 288 9.10 7.45 11.70
C TRP A 288 8.98 8.23 13.02
N LEU A 289 8.22 7.69 13.97
CA LEU A 289 7.99 8.32 15.27
C LEU A 289 9.30 8.47 16.06
N PHE A 290 10.15 7.45 16.01
CA PHE A 290 11.45 7.49 16.66
C PHE A 290 12.35 8.57 16.06
N LYS A 291 12.47 8.61 14.73
CA LYS A 291 13.32 9.56 14.02
C LYS A 291 12.88 11.01 14.22
N ASN A 292 11.58 11.28 14.12
CA ASN A 292 11.05 12.65 14.16
C ASN A 292 10.88 13.19 15.58
N TYR A 293 10.58 12.33 16.57
CA TYR A 293 10.19 12.80 17.91
C TYR A 293 10.99 12.16 19.04
N LEU A 294 11.05 10.82 19.12
CA LEU A 294 11.61 10.16 20.32
C LEU A 294 13.14 10.21 20.40
N TRP A 295 13.84 10.30 19.26
CA TRP A 295 15.31 10.32 19.21
C TRP A 295 15.90 11.46 20.06
N TRP A 296 15.39 12.68 19.88
CA TRP A 296 15.87 13.84 20.63
C TRP A 296 15.57 13.75 22.12
N ILE A 297 14.40 13.21 22.48
CA ILE A 297 14.01 12.98 23.88
C ILE A 297 14.95 11.97 24.54
N CYS A 298 15.25 10.86 23.85
CA CYS A 298 16.18 9.84 24.32
C CYS A 298 17.61 10.41 24.46
N LEU A 299 18.05 11.23 23.49
CA LEU A 299 19.36 11.86 23.51
C LEU A 299 19.51 12.83 24.69
N ILE A 300 18.51 13.68 24.93
CA ILE A 300 18.50 14.63 26.06
C ILE A 300 18.52 13.87 27.38
N ALA A 301 17.70 12.83 27.52
CA ALA A 301 17.69 11.98 28.71
C ALA A 301 19.05 11.33 28.96
N LEU A 302 19.69 10.79 27.92
CA LEU A 302 21.00 10.19 27.99
C LEU A 302 22.08 11.19 28.43
N LEU A 303 22.06 12.40 27.87
CA LEU A 303 23.01 13.46 28.24
C LEU A 303 22.80 13.94 29.68
N ALA A 304 21.56 14.20 30.08
CA ALA A 304 21.25 14.68 31.42
C ALA A 304 21.61 13.64 32.50
N THR A 305 21.19 12.39 32.30
CA THR A 305 21.50 11.30 33.25
C THR A 305 22.97 10.89 33.19
N GLY A 306 23.60 10.95 32.02
CA GLY A 306 25.03 10.76 31.83
C GLY A 306 25.86 11.78 32.59
N LEU A 307 25.50 13.06 32.52
CA LEU A 307 26.15 14.11 33.31
C LEU A 307 26.05 13.85 34.81
N ILE A 308 24.88 13.46 35.30
CA ILE A 308 24.65 13.16 36.72
C ILE A 308 25.50 11.96 37.15
N THR A 309 25.40 10.83 36.45
CA THR A 309 26.08 9.58 36.81
C THR A 309 27.59 9.67 36.66
N LEU A 310 28.11 10.34 35.63
CA LEU A 310 29.54 10.60 35.48
C LEU A 310 30.06 11.56 36.55
N SER A 311 29.26 12.54 36.99
CA SER A 311 29.65 13.42 38.10
C SER A 311 29.84 12.62 39.39
N PHE A 312 28.92 11.72 39.73
CA PHE A 312 29.08 10.82 40.88
C PHE A 312 30.30 9.90 40.74
N TYR A 313 30.55 9.37 39.54
CA TYR A 313 31.76 8.58 39.29
C TYR A 313 33.04 9.41 39.46
N GLY A 314 33.04 10.67 39.02
CA GLY A 314 34.14 11.61 39.21
C GLY A 314 34.43 11.89 40.69
N VAL A 315 33.38 12.13 41.49
CA VAL A 315 33.49 12.28 42.95
C VAL A 315 34.07 11.02 43.59
N TYR A 316 33.57 9.84 43.20
CA TYR A 316 34.12 8.56 43.68
C TYR A 316 35.61 8.40 43.38
N LEU A 317 36.05 8.75 42.16
CA LEU A 317 37.47 8.71 41.79
C LEU A 317 38.31 9.69 42.61
N ALA A 318 37.79 10.89 42.89
CA ALA A 318 38.46 11.88 43.72
C ALA A 318 38.62 11.37 45.17
N GLU A 319 37.56 10.82 45.77
CA GLU A 319 37.61 10.22 47.11
C GLU A 319 38.57 9.02 47.18
N GLU A 320 38.61 8.18 46.14
CA GLU A 320 39.53 7.05 46.08
C GLU A 320 40.99 7.52 46.08
N ASN A 321 41.30 8.57 45.31
CA ASN A 321 42.62 9.17 45.24
C ASN A 321 43.01 9.86 46.56
N GLU A 322 42.08 10.56 47.21
CA GLU A 322 42.33 11.18 48.51
C GLU A 322 42.58 10.12 49.60
N ASN A 323 41.81 9.03 49.60
CA ASN A 323 42.02 7.93 50.53
C ASN A 323 43.34 7.19 50.31
N LYS A 324 43.78 7.03 49.06
CA LYS A 324 45.11 6.48 48.72
C LYS A 324 46.23 7.38 49.25
N THR A 325 46.14 8.70 49.03
CA THR A 325 47.14 9.65 49.51
C THR A 325 47.17 9.78 51.04
N ARG A 326 46.01 9.78 51.71
CA ARG A 326 45.92 9.73 53.19
C ARG A 326 46.54 8.45 53.77
N LYS A 327 46.28 7.28 53.17
CA LYS A 327 46.91 6.01 53.59
C LYS A 327 48.42 6.02 53.38
N ALA A 328 48.90 6.55 52.25
CA ALA A 328 50.34 6.71 51.99
C ALA A 328 51.00 7.61 53.04
N ARG A 329 50.39 8.76 53.37
CA ARG A 329 50.89 9.67 54.42
C ARG A 329 50.92 9.04 55.81
N LYS A 330 49.89 8.26 56.21
CA LYS A 330 49.89 7.54 57.50
C LYS A 330 50.97 6.46 57.59
N LYS A 331 51.35 5.83 56.47
CA LYS A 331 52.40 4.80 56.43
C LYS A 331 53.82 5.37 56.56
N ILE A 332 54.02 6.63 56.20
CA ILE A 332 55.32 7.35 56.36
C ILE A 332 55.51 7.86 57.80
N ARG A 333 54.42 8.06 58.55
CA ARG A 333 54.45 8.55 59.95
C ARG A 333 54.58 7.44 61.02
N ARG A 334 54.50 6.18 60.62
CA ARG A 334 54.86 5.01 61.44
C ARG A 334 56.22 4.53 60.99
#